data_AF-A0AA41VCX4-F1
#
_entry.id   AF-A0AA41VCX4-F1
#
_cell.length_a   1.000
_cell.length_b   1.000
_cell.length_c   1.000
_cell.angle_alpha   90.00
_cell.angle_beta   90.00
_cell.angle_gamma   90.00
#
_symmetry.space_group_name_H-M   'P 1'
#
loop_
_entity.id
_entity.type
_entity.pdbx_description
1 polymer ?
#
loop_
_entity_poly.entity_id
_entity_poly.type
_entity_poly.pdbx_seq_one_letter_code
_entity_poly.pdbx_strand_id
1 'polypeptide(L)'
;MFLIPSTLPFEKLWDMFFDGHEGRFSVYMHASRERPVHDGRFSVYMHASREVVWGGTSMVDAERRLLGLAFQDPDNQHFVLLSDSCVPLHNFDYIEYKDFTKGSQSFTLKRQLYCRPCMDGDRNCYSDEHYFQTFFNMMDPGGIANWSVTQVDWSERKWHPKTYLA
;
A
#
# COMPACT_ATOMS: atom_id res chain seq x y z
N MET A 1 1.37 5.84 -2.51
CA MET A 1 1.42 4.94 -3.68
C MET A 1 0.15 4.10 -3.68
N PHE A 2 -0.48 3.89 -4.83
CA PHE A 2 -1.72 3.13 -4.96
C PHE A 2 -1.57 1.97 -5.93
N LEU A 3 -2.01 0.78 -5.50
CA LEU A 3 -2.19 -0.39 -6.36
C LEU A 3 -3.68 -0.58 -6.59
N ILE A 4 -4.15 -0.27 -7.81
CA ILE A 4 -5.58 -0.24 -8.14
C ILE A 4 -5.88 -0.99 -9.45
N PRO A 5 -7.10 -1.53 -9.61
CA PRO A 5 -7.47 -2.23 -10.84
C PRO A 5 -7.62 -1.28 -12.06
N SER A 6 -8.20 -0.09 -11.87
CA SER A 6 -8.48 0.86 -12.95
C SER A 6 -8.48 2.33 -12.51
N THR A 7 -9.51 2.81 -11.82
CA THR A 7 -9.66 4.22 -11.40
C THR A 7 -9.39 4.39 -9.91
N LEU A 8 -8.98 5.60 -9.48
CA LEU A 8 -8.79 5.89 -8.06
C LEU A 8 -10.16 5.97 -7.38
N PRO A 9 -10.46 5.07 -6.43
CA PRO A 9 -11.69 5.17 -5.67
C PRO A 9 -11.61 6.35 -4.71
N PHE A 10 -12.76 6.96 -4.45
CA PHE A 10 -12.88 8.13 -3.56
C PHE A 10 -12.00 9.31 -3.97
N GLU A 11 -11.78 9.52 -5.28
CA GLU A 11 -10.90 10.58 -5.81
C GLU A 11 -11.20 11.96 -5.22
N LYS A 12 -12.47 12.34 -5.07
CA LYS A 12 -12.88 13.61 -4.43
C LYS A 12 -12.44 13.72 -2.96
N LEU A 13 -12.43 12.61 -2.22
CA LEU A 13 -11.97 12.58 -0.85
C LEU A 13 -10.45 12.74 -0.78
N TRP A 14 -9.72 12.12 -1.72
CA TRP A 14 -8.29 12.31 -1.85
C TRP A 14 -7.93 13.73 -2.30
N ASP A 15 -8.69 14.33 -3.21
CA ASP A 15 -8.55 15.75 -3.55
C ASP A 15 -8.68 16.63 -2.30
N MET A 16 -9.72 16.43 -1.50
CA MET A 16 -9.90 17.17 -0.25
C MET A 16 -8.78 16.91 0.78
N PHE A 17 -8.22 15.70 0.81
CA PHE A 17 -7.13 15.35 1.72
C PHE A 17 -5.82 16.03 1.33
N PHE A 18 -5.56 16.20 0.04
CA PHE A 18 -4.33 16.80 -0.48
C PHE A 18 -4.40 18.31 -0.72
N ASP A 19 -5.60 18.90 -0.74
CA ASP A 19 -5.84 20.32 -0.99
C ASP A 19 -5.02 21.21 -0.04
N GLY A 20 -4.21 22.12 -0.59
CA GLY A 20 -3.38 23.05 0.18
C GLY A 20 -2.07 22.45 0.72
N HIS A 21 -1.72 21.22 0.33
CA HIS A 21 -0.48 20.55 0.70
C HIS A 21 0.41 20.23 -0.51
N GLU A 22 0.25 20.96 -1.61
CA GLU A 22 1.01 20.75 -2.84
C GLU A 22 2.52 20.84 -2.61
N GLY A 23 3.27 19.89 -3.19
CA GLY A 23 4.72 19.81 -3.04
C GLY A 23 5.20 19.11 -1.76
N ARG A 24 4.30 18.71 -0.86
CA ARG A 24 4.64 17.91 0.35
C ARG A 24 4.41 16.40 0.16
N PHE A 25 3.91 15.99 -1.00
CA PHE A 25 3.59 14.60 -1.30
C PHE A 25 3.82 14.30 -2.78
N SER A 26 4.04 13.01 -3.06
CA SER A 26 4.12 12.45 -4.41
C SER A 26 3.19 11.26 -4.52
N VAL A 27 2.25 11.29 -5.49
CA VAL A 27 1.31 10.19 -5.71
C VAL A 27 1.74 9.34 -6.91
N TYR A 28 2.04 8.06 -6.64
CA TYR A 28 2.34 7.05 -7.66
C TYR A 28 1.20 6.06 -7.74
N MET A 29 0.77 5.71 -8.96
CA MET A 29 -0.36 4.83 -9.20
C MET A 29 0.01 3.71 -10.18
N HIS A 30 -0.34 2.48 -9.84
CA HIS A 30 -0.25 1.32 -10.72
C HIS A 30 -1.65 0.84 -11.06
N ALA A 31 -1.93 0.71 -12.35
CA ALA A 31 -3.21 0.26 -12.87
C ALA A 31 -3.06 -1.04 -13.65
N SER A 32 -3.86 -2.04 -13.32
CA SER A 32 -3.72 -3.40 -13.85
C SER A 32 -4.28 -3.60 -15.26
N ARG A 33 -5.23 -2.77 -15.73
CA ARG A 33 -5.99 -3.08 -16.96
C ARG A 33 -6.07 -1.93 -17.97
N GLU A 34 -6.26 -0.70 -17.51
CA GLU A 34 -6.39 0.48 -18.38
C GLU A 34 -5.62 1.65 -17.78
N ARG A 35 -5.21 2.62 -18.61
CA ARG A 35 -4.65 3.88 -18.11
C ARG A 35 -5.78 4.59 -17.36
N PRO A 36 -5.65 4.83 -16.04
CA PRO A 36 -6.71 5.49 -15.28
C PRO A 36 -7.00 6.85 -15.91
N VAL A 37 -8.28 7.19 -16.02
CA VAL A 37 -8.66 8.60 -16.12
C VAL A 37 -8.53 9.15 -14.71
N HIS A 38 -7.64 10.13 -14.54
CA HIS A 38 -7.47 10.90 -13.31
C HIS A 38 -7.98 12.31 -13.60
N ASP A 39 -9.02 12.71 -12.89
CA ASP A 39 -9.69 14.02 -12.98
C ASP A 39 -9.40 14.89 -11.75
N GLY A 40 -8.73 14.32 -10.74
CA GLY A 40 -8.33 14.99 -9.52
C GLY A 40 -7.29 16.08 -9.74
N ARG A 41 -7.20 17.01 -8.78
CA ARG A 41 -6.36 18.21 -8.90
C ARG A 41 -4.88 17.95 -8.64
N PHE A 42 -4.56 16.88 -7.91
CA PHE A 42 -3.18 16.54 -7.58
C PHE A 42 -2.47 15.80 -8.72
N SER A 43 -1.15 15.93 -8.78
CA SER A 43 -0.33 15.27 -9.80
C SER A 43 -0.14 13.78 -9.47
N VAL A 44 -0.27 12.94 -10.51
CA VAL A 44 -0.12 11.48 -10.39
C VAL A 44 0.93 10.96 -11.38
N TYR A 45 1.88 10.20 -10.86
CA TYR A 45 2.81 9.39 -11.64
C TYR A 45 2.20 8.03 -11.93
N MET A 46 1.70 7.83 -13.16
CA MET A 46 1.07 6.58 -13.58
C MET A 46 2.09 5.60 -14.16
N HIS A 47 2.02 4.35 -13.70
CA HIS A 47 2.70 3.23 -14.31
C HIS A 47 1.66 2.22 -14.81
N ALA A 48 1.48 2.15 -16.12
CA ALA A 48 0.73 1.07 -16.75
C ALA A 48 1.63 -0.16 -16.78
N SER A 49 1.27 -1.20 -16.02
CA SER A 49 2.02 -2.44 -16.01
C SER A 49 1.09 -3.63 -16.13
N ARG A 50 1.73 -4.77 -16.37
CA ARG A 50 1.16 -6.10 -16.58
C ARG A 50 0.03 -6.40 -15.61
N GLU A 51 -0.89 -7.26 -16.06
CA GLU A 51 -2.01 -7.73 -15.25
C GLU A 51 -1.54 -8.19 -13.86
N VAL A 52 -2.22 -7.68 -12.83
CA VAL A 52 -1.97 -8.01 -11.43
C VAL A 52 -3.07 -8.97 -10.98
N VAL A 53 -2.67 -10.19 -10.66
CA VAL A 53 -3.56 -11.19 -10.06
C VAL A 53 -3.50 -11.07 -8.54
N TRP A 54 -4.67 -10.92 -7.91
CA TRP A 54 -4.78 -10.83 -6.46
C TRP A 54 -4.26 -12.10 -5.77
N GLY A 55 -3.46 -11.92 -4.72
CA GLY A 55 -2.79 -12.98 -3.97
C GLY A 55 -1.64 -13.69 -4.72
N GLY A 56 -1.36 -13.29 -5.97
CA GLY A 56 -0.26 -13.81 -6.78
C GLY A 56 1.04 -13.02 -6.62
N THR A 57 2.15 -13.59 -7.07
CA THR A 57 3.46 -12.91 -7.08
C THR A 57 3.49 -11.64 -7.93
N SER A 58 2.54 -11.49 -8.87
CA SER A 58 2.34 -10.28 -9.65
C SER A 58 2.03 -9.04 -8.80
N MET A 59 1.44 -9.20 -7.61
CA MET A 59 1.24 -8.08 -6.68
C MET A 59 2.56 -7.54 -6.16
N VAL A 60 3.45 -8.45 -5.71
CA VAL A 60 4.81 -8.09 -5.27
C VAL A 60 5.57 -7.38 -6.38
N ASP A 61 5.51 -7.90 -7.61
CA ASP A 61 6.19 -7.26 -8.75
C ASP A 61 5.64 -5.85 -9.04
N ALA A 62 4.33 -5.64 -8.92
CA ALA A 62 3.69 -4.35 -9.12
C ALA A 62 4.10 -3.33 -8.06
N GLU A 63 4.10 -3.73 -6.80
CA GLU A 63 4.53 -2.93 -5.66
C GLU A 63 6.03 -2.58 -5.75
N ARG A 64 6.88 -3.53 -6.14
CA ARG A 64 8.32 -3.31 -6.34
C ARG A 64 8.59 -2.24 -7.40
N ARG A 65 7.80 -2.24 -8.47
CA ARG A 65 7.91 -1.23 -9.54
C ARG A 65 7.47 0.14 -9.08
N LEU A 66 6.35 0.23 -8.36
CA LEU A 66 5.88 1.49 -7.77
C LEU A 66 6.91 2.10 -6.85
N LEU A 67 7.42 1.28 -5.93
CA LEU A 67 8.43 1.69 -4.98
C LEU A 67 9.73 2.10 -5.69
N GLY A 68 10.16 1.35 -6.71
CA GLY A 68 11.32 1.69 -7.52
C GLY A 68 11.17 3.00 -8.32
N LEU A 69 9.96 3.39 -8.71
CA LEU A 69 9.69 4.71 -9.30
C LEU A 69 9.76 5.80 -8.23
N ALA A 70 9.17 5.55 -7.07
CA ALA A 70 9.18 6.52 -5.97
C ALA A 70 10.60 6.78 -5.43
N PHE A 71 11.48 5.77 -5.45
CA PHE A 71 12.89 5.93 -5.07
C PHE A 71 13.76 6.75 -6.03
N GLN A 72 13.29 7.05 -7.24
CA GLN A 72 14.05 7.90 -8.17
C GLN A 72 14.07 9.36 -7.72
N ASP A 73 13.08 9.76 -6.92
CA ASP A 73 13.00 11.07 -6.33
C ASP A 73 13.65 11.03 -4.93
N PRO A 74 14.79 11.72 -4.74
CA PRO A 74 15.51 11.72 -3.48
C PRO A 74 14.76 12.47 -2.36
N ASP A 75 13.76 13.29 -2.69
CA ASP A 75 12.97 14.02 -1.69
C ASP A 75 11.91 13.12 -1.03
N ASN A 76 11.60 11.96 -1.63
CA ASN A 76 10.71 10.97 -1.03
C ASN A 76 11.39 10.24 0.14
N GLN A 77 11.02 10.62 1.36
CA GLN A 77 11.53 9.98 2.59
C GLN A 77 10.61 8.89 3.14
N HIS A 78 9.30 9.03 2.94
CA HIS A 78 8.30 8.10 3.48
C HIS A 78 7.43 7.51 2.37
N PHE A 79 7.16 6.21 2.48
CA PHE A 79 6.41 5.46 1.48
C PHE A 79 5.20 4.79 2.13
N VAL A 80 4.01 5.16 1.65
CA VAL A 80 2.75 4.52 2.04
C VAL A 80 2.17 3.83 0.83
N LEU A 81 1.88 2.53 0.97
CA LEU A 81 1.17 1.75 -0.02
C LEU A 81 -0.29 1.62 0.39
N LEU A 82 -1.20 1.95 -0.52
CA LEU A 82 -2.64 1.95 -0.33
C LEU A 82 -3.32 1.10 -1.42
N SER A 83 -4.43 0.47 -1.05
CA SER A 83 -5.31 -0.24 -1.99
C SER A 83 -6.51 0.63 -2.38
N ASP A 84 -7.31 0.12 -3.30
CA ASP A 84 -8.60 0.69 -3.71
C ASP A 84 -9.65 0.74 -2.58
N SER A 85 -9.45 -0.01 -1.50
CA SER A 85 -10.35 0.03 -0.33
C SER A 85 -9.96 1.06 0.73
N CYS A 86 -8.82 1.73 0.59
CA CYS A 86 -8.31 2.66 1.61
C CYS A 86 -8.94 4.05 1.50
N VAL A 87 -9.20 4.68 2.66
CA VAL A 87 -9.65 6.07 2.77
C VAL A 87 -8.93 6.77 3.93
N PRO A 88 -8.68 8.09 3.85
CA PRO A 88 -8.10 8.84 4.96
C PRO A 88 -9.15 9.04 6.08
N LEU A 89 -8.75 8.77 7.32
CA LEU A 89 -9.59 8.98 8.53
C LEU A 89 -9.23 10.25 9.31
N HIS A 90 -8.06 10.81 9.04
CA HIS A 90 -7.56 12.05 9.63
C HIS A 90 -7.07 12.98 8.50
N ASN A 91 -6.87 14.26 8.83
CA ASN A 91 -6.34 15.23 7.86
C ASN A 91 -4.84 15.01 7.60
N PHE A 92 -4.32 15.65 6.55
CA PHE A 92 -2.94 15.50 6.11
C PHE A 92 -1.94 15.87 7.21
N ASP A 93 -2.12 17.03 7.84
CA ASP A 93 -1.22 17.52 8.90
C ASP A 93 -1.15 16.55 10.09
N TYR A 94 -2.25 15.90 10.48
CA TYR A 94 -2.24 14.90 11.54
C TYR A 94 -1.39 13.69 11.17
N ILE A 95 -1.57 13.20 9.94
CA ILE A 95 -0.88 12.01 9.45
C ILE A 95 0.63 12.28 9.30
N GLU A 96 1.00 13.44 8.78
CA GLU A 96 2.39 13.87 8.64
C GLU A 96 3.03 14.12 10.02
N TYR A 97 2.33 14.79 10.94
CA TYR A 97 2.80 15.04 12.31
C TYR A 97 3.06 13.75 13.08
N LYS A 98 2.27 12.70 12.80
CA LYS A 98 2.42 11.41 13.49
C LYS A 98 3.70 10.66 13.11
N ASP A 99 4.48 11.19 12.17
CA ASP A 99 5.71 10.63 11.63
C ASP A 99 5.42 9.22 11.08
N PHE A 100 5.27 9.10 9.76
CA PHE A 100 4.80 7.89 9.08
C PHE A 100 5.65 6.66 9.42
N THR A 101 5.35 6.01 10.55
CA THR A 101 6.09 4.85 11.00
C THR A 101 5.18 3.63 10.94
N LYS A 102 5.21 3.03 9.73
CA LYS A 102 4.62 1.76 9.28
C LYS A 102 3.09 1.74 9.22
N GLY A 103 2.57 0.94 8.29
CA GLY A 103 1.15 0.64 8.00
C GLY A 103 0.90 -0.88 8.04
N SER A 104 -0.37 -1.28 8.10
CA SER A 104 -0.84 -2.62 8.44
C SER A 104 -0.44 -3.69 7.43
N GLN A 105 0.58 -4.48 7.76
CA GLN A 105 0.57 -5.96 7.69
C GLN A 105 1.46 -6.45 8.86
N SER A 106 0.85 -6.81 9.99
CA SER A 106 1.55 -7.10 11.27
C SER A 106 1.74 -8.61 11.47
N PHE A 107 2.99 -9.10 11.68
CA PHE A 107 3.43 -9.90 12.86
C PHE A 107 4.90 -10.43 12.74
N THR A 108 5.41 -10.96 13.85
CA THR A 108 6.76 -11.55 14.07
C THR A 108 6.95 -12.91 13.39
N LEU A 109 8.14 -13.21 12.84
CA LEU A 109 8.49 -14.57 12.42
C LEU A 109 9.86 -15.04 12.93
N LYS A 110 9.85 -16.07 13.81
CA LYS A 110 11.01 -16.91 14.10
C LYS A 110 11.32 -17.76 12.86
N ARG A 111 12.47 -17.51 12.23
CA ARG A 111 13.33 -18.26 11.29
C ARG A 111 12.85 -19.52 10.50
N GLN A 112 11.59 -19.95 10.51
CA GLN A 112 11.21 -21.28 9.99
C GLN A 112 9.96 -21.37 9.12
N LEU A 113 9.27 -20.27 8.77
CA LEU A 113 8.16 -20.34 7.82
C LEU A 113 8.54 -19.66 6.51
N TYR A 114 9.29 -20.41 5.70
CA TYR A 114 9.40 -20.18 4.26
C TYR A 114 8.01 -20.45 3.67
N CYS A 115 7.27 -19.41 3.28
CA CYS A 115 6.00 -19.59 2.57
C CYS A 115 6.29 -20.23 1.22
N ARG A 116 6.09 -21.55 1.09
CA ARG A 116 6.03 -22.21 -0.20
C ARG A 116 4.66 -21.92 -0.82
N PRO A 117 4.59 -21.49 -2.10
CA PRO A 117 3.31 -21.33 -2.76
C PRO A 117 2.55 -22.67 -2.77
N CYS A 118 1.33 -22.66 -2.21
CA CYS A 118 0.26 -23.63 -2.49
C CYS A 118 0.57 -25.14 -2.41
N MET A 119 1.22 -25.63 -1.34
CA MET A 119 1.45 -27.09 -1.20
C MET A 119 1.09 -27.73 0.14
N ASP A 120 0.43 -27.06 1.08
CA ASP A 120 -0.18 -27.74 2.23
C ASP A 120 -1.51 -27.09 2.63
N GLY A 121 -2.54 -27.92 2.78
CA GLY A 121 -3.93 -27.53 2.95
C GLY A 121 -4.20 -26.43 3.99
N ASP A 122 -5.25 -25.66 3.72
CA ASP A 122 -5.88 -24.64 4.57
C ASP A 122 -5.03 -23.43 5.00
N ARG A 123 -3.82 -23.23 4.44
CA ARG A 123 -3.04 -22.01 4.69
C ARG A 123 -2.94 -21.14 3.43
N ASN A 124 -3.76 -20.09 3.38
CA ASN A 124 -3.58 -19.00 2.44
C ASN A 124 -2.42 -18.12 2.92
N CYS A 125 -1.32 -18.11 2.18
CA CYS A 125 -0.19 -17.21 2.41
C CYS A 125 -0.08 -16.27 1.21
N TYR A 126 -0.40 -15.00 1.43
CA TYR A 126 -0.28 -13.97 0.40
C TYR A 126 1.14 -13.41 0.42
N SER A 127 1.81 -13.44 -0.73
CA SER A 127 3.24 -13.10 -0.80
C SER A 127 3.45 -11.59 -0.58
N ASP A 128 2.54 -10.77 -1.08
CA ASP A 128 2.50 -9.32 -0.86
C ASP A 128 2.35 -8.98 0.62
N GLU A 129 1.69 -9.84 1.41
CA GLU A 129 1.46 -9.60 2.85
C GLU A 129 2.72 -9.61 3.73
N HIS A 130 3.82 -10.15 3.20
CA HIS A 130 5.03 -10.38 3.98
C HIS A 130 6.32 -9.97 3.26
N TYR A 131 6.28 -9.77 1.95
CA TYR A 131 7.48 -9.59 1.14
C TYR A 131 8.30 -8.38 1.57
N PHE A 132 7.69 -7.18 1.55
CA PHE A 132 8.42 -5.94 1.83
C PHE A 132 8.85 -5.84 3.28
N GLN A 133 7.98 -6.21 4.23
CA GLN A 133 8.34 -6.15 5.64
C GLN A 133 9.52 -7.08 5.93
N THR A 134 9.50 -8.30 5.37
CA THR A 134 10.61 -9.25 5.53
C THR A 134 11.88 -8.73 4.86
N PHE A 135 11.77 -8.25 3.63
CA PHE A 135 12.91 -7.72 2.86
C PHE A 135 13.58 -6.56 3.59
N PHE A 136 12.80 -5.54 3.97
CA PHE A 136 13.34 -4.41 4.68
C PHE A 136 13.89 -4.81 6.06
N ASN A 137 13.23 -5.72 6.79
CA ASN A 137 13.70 -6.09 8.12
C ASN A 137 15.02 -6.87 8.07
N MET A 138 15.31 -7.54 6.95
CA MET A 138 16.63 -8.14 6.72
C MET A 138 17.70 -7.09 6.35
N MET A 139 17.31 -6.01 5.68
CA MET A 139 18.23 -4.98 5.18
C MET A 139 18.54 -3.91 6.24
N ASP A 140 17.50 -3.39 6.89
CA ASP A 140 17.57 -2.39 7.95
C ASP A 140 16.42 -2.63 8.96
N PRO A 141 16.67 -3.42 10.02
CA PRO A 141 15.68 -3.67 11.07
C PRO A 141 15.28 -2.40 11.85
N GLY A 142 16.13 -1.37 11.85
CA GLY A 142 15.89 -0.11 12.57
C GLY A 142 15.09 0.91 11.76
N GLY A 143 15.11 0.79 10.43
CA GLY A 143 14.36 1.64 9.50
C GLY A 143 12.88 1.29 9.38
N ILE A 144 12.37 0.31 10.13
CA ILE A 144 10.97 -0.12 10.09
C ILE A 144 10.36 -0.03 11.49
N ALA A 145 9.21 0.61 11.58
CA ALA A 145 8.48 0.69 12.83
C ALA A 145 7.74 -0.60 13.21
N ASN A 146 7.11 -0.61 14.39
CA ASN A 146 6.30 -1.71 14.88
C ASN A 146 4.78 -1.41 14.88
N TRP A 147 4.36 -0.24 14.40
CA TRP A 147 2.97 0.22 14.39
C TRP A 147 2.44 0.48 12.96
N SER A 148 1.20 0.94 12.83
CA SER A 148 0.45 1.02 11.57
C SER A 148 -0.29 2.36 11.46
N VAL A 149 -0.15 3.11 10.36
CA VAL A 149 -0.94 4.32 10.04
C VAL A 149 -2.34 3.99 9.51
N THR A 150 -2.59 2.71 9.20
CA THR A 150 -3.88 2.21 8.75
C THR A 150 -4.62 1.54 9.91
N GLN A 151 -5.90 1.88 10.05
CA GLN A 151 -6.82 1.22 10.96
C GLN A 151 -7.60 0.15 10.19
N VAL A 152 -7.62 -1.07 10.72
CA VAL A 152 -8.29 -2.20 10.11
C VAL A 152 -9.21 -2.86 11.13
N ASP A 153 -10.48 -3.03 10.79
CA ASP A 153 -11.49 -3.62 11.68
C ASP A 153 -11.63 -5.13 11.42
N TRP A 154 -11.19 -5.92 12.40
CA TRP A 154 -11.26 -7.38 12.40
C TRP A 154 -12.37 -7.94 13.30
N SER A 155 -13.34 -7.11 13.71
CA SER A 155 -14.43 -7.51 14.61
C SER A 155 -15.25 -8.70 14.08
N GLU A 156 -15.35 -8.86 12.76
CA GLU A 156 -16.06 -9.95 12.10
C GLU A 156 -15.33 -11.30 12.14
N ARG A 157 -14.03 -11.32 12.49
CA ARG A 157 -13.17 -12.53 12.54
C ARG A 157 -13.22 -13.37 11.26
N LYS A 158 -13.42 -12.72 10.12
CA LYS A 158 -13.35 -13.34 8.79
C LYS A 158 -11.90 -13.32 8.28
N TRP A 159 -11.69 -13.96 7.13
CA TRP A 159 -10.43 -13.95 6.39
C TRP A 159 -10.02 -12.56 5.91
N HIS A 160 -10.98 -11.65 5.77
CA HIS A 160 -10.78 -10.27 5.38
C HIS A 160 -11.39 -9.34 6.41
N PRO A 161 -10.81 -8.13 6.57
CA PRO A 161 -11.35 -7.15 7.48
C PRO A 161 -12.70 -6.64 6.98
N LYS A 162 -13.46 -6.05 7.90
CA LYS A 162 -14.79 -5.53 7.63
C LYS A 162 -14.74 -4.49 6.50
N THR A 163 -15.55 -4.70 5.48
CA THR A 163 -15.76 -3.71 4.41
C THR A 163 -16.80 -2.71 4.85
N TYR A 164 -16.46 -1.41 4.79
CA TYR A 164 -17.42 -0.34 5.01
C TYR A 164 -18.11 -0.01 3.68
N LEU A 165 -19.44 0.08 3.72
CA LEU A 165 -20.22 0.58 2.59
C LEU A 165 -20.37 2.10 2.76
N ALA A 166 -20.19 2.83 1.67
CA ALA A 166 -20.41 4.27 1.59
C ALA A 166 -21.90 4.61 1.46
#